data_AF-A0AAW1XED7-F1
#
_entry.id   AF-A0AAW1XED7-F1
#
_cell.length_a   1.000
_cell.length_b   1.000
_cell.length_c   1.000
_cell.angle_alpha   90.00
_cell.angle_beta   90.00
_cell.angle_gamma   90.00
#
_symmetry.space_group_name_H-M   'P 1'
#
loop_
_entity.id
_entity.type
_entity.pdbx_description
1 polymer ?
#
loop_
_entity_poly.entity_id
_entity_poly.type
_entity_poly.pdbx_seq_one_letter_code
_entity_poly.pdbx_strand_id
1 'polypeptide(L)'
;MARGDSDLSALTEALSSSQISKEKQPTDPSNGDDAGGVQITCFSEVVHDTTTLHFQIMRLPKQIYAWIGCNSEKLGHLYAAAPTRPSAVSVTSILGGTSDNTGSGIARRLVSRTGLNIILACNIPKNSPMIELDAEKLLVQKLLNLGYIKPKSQGS
;
A
#
# COMPACT_ATOMS: atom_id res chain seq x y z
N MET A 1 -27.48 -9.65 22.23
CA MET A 1 -26.06 -9.86 21.94
C MET A 1 -25.69 -8.96 20.77
N ALA A 2 -24.99 -7.85 21.03
CA ALA A 2 -24.47 -6.95 20.00
C ALA A 2 -23.05 -6.54 20.42
N ARG A 3 -22.05 -7.07 19.73
CA ARG A 3 -20.63 -6.72 19.84
C ARG A 3 -20.14 -6.61 18.40
N GLY A 4 -19.64 -5.45 17.97
CA GLY A 4 -19.13 -5.37 16.61
C GLY A 4 -18.54 -4.05 16.09
N ASP A 5 -18.71 -2.90 16.72
CA ASP A 5 -18.31 -1.61 16.09
C ASP A 5 -17.29 -0.76 16.86
N SER A 6 -16.82 -1.21 18.03
CA SER A 6 -16.01 -0.38 18.94
C SER A 6 -14.51 -0.32 18.61
N ASP A 7 -13.98 -1.20 17.79
CA ASP A 7 -12.53 -1.31 17.54
C ASP A 7 -12.04 -0.48 16.34
N LEU A 8 -12.91 -0.15 15.37
CA LEU A 8 -12.53 0.58 14.16
C LEU A 8 -12.35 2.09 14.38
N SER A 9 -13.16 2.69 15.26
CA SER A 9 -13.01 4.09 15.65
C SER A 9 -11.74 4.31 16.47
N ALA A 10 -11.44 3.39 17.39
CA ALA A 10 -10.25 3.45 18.24
C ALA A 10 -8.94 3.42 17.42
N LEU A 11 -8.89 2.61 16.36
CA LEU A 11 -7.74 2.57 15.45
C LEU A 11 -7.58 3.86 14.64
N THR A 12 -8.70 4.50 14.28
CA THR A 12 -8.70 5.76 13.53
C THR A 12 -8.21 6.93 14.41
N GLU A 13 -8.57 6.92 15.70
CA GLU A 13 -8.10 7.91 16.68
C GLU A 13 -6.63 7.71 17.06
N ALA A 14 -6.16 6.46 17.14
CA ALA A 14 -4.75 6.13 17.41
C ALA A 14 -3.82 6.64 16.30
N LEU A 15 -4.26 6.55 15.04
CA LEU A 15 -3.52 7.09 13.88
C LEU A 15 -3.50 8.62 13.84
N SER A 16 -4.52 9.30 14.39
CA SER A 16 -4.53 10.77 14.49
C SER A 16 -3.64 11.31 15.61
N SER A 17 -3.32 10.51 16.62
CA SER A 17 -2.58 10.95 17.80
C SER A 17 -1.06 10.83 17.68
N SER A 18 -0.56 10.16 16.63
CA SER A 18 0.88 10.05 16.39
C SER A 18 1.42 11.34 15.77
N GLN A 19 1.94 12.20 16.64
CA GLN A 19 2.56 13.49 16.32
C GLN A 19 3.76 13.29 15.37
N ILE A 20 3.60 13.81 14.15
CA ILE A 20 4.67 13.96 13.17
C ILE A 20 5.73 14.91 13.76
N SER A 21 6.99 14.47 13.84
CA SER A 21 8.11 15.38 14.08
C SER A 21 8.21 16.31 12.88
N LYS A 22 8.06 17.61 13.13
CA LYS A 22 8.25 18.68 12.15
C LYS A 22 9.72 18.77 11.76
N GLU A 23 10.10 18.18 10.63
CA GLU A 23 11.28 18.63 9.89
C GLU A 23 10.82 19.60 8.80
N LYS A 24 11.48 20.76 8.76
CA LYS A 24 11.05 21.98 8.09
C LYS A 24 11.56 21.99 6.65
N GLN A 25 10.67 21.90 5.66
CA GLN A 25 10.95 22.21 4.25
C GLN A 25 9.78 23.05 3.69
N PRO A 26 10.03 24.04 2.82
CA PRO A 26 9.28 25.30 2.81
C PRO A 26 7.87 25.16 2.23
N THR A 27 6.99 25.96 2.81
CA THR A 27 5.62 26.22 2.39
C THR A 27 5.58 27.01 1.08
N ASP A 28 4.93 26.45 0.07
CA ASP A 28 4.26 27.24 -0.97
C ASP A 28 2.74 26.95 -0.88
N PRO A 29 1.89 27.96 -0.67
CA PRO A 29 0.45 27.78 -0.66
C PRO A 29 -0.09 28.08 -2.05
N SER A 30 -0.42 27.05 -2.82
CA SER A 30 -1.24 27.24 -4.03
C SER A 30 -2.21 26.09 -4.25
N ASN A 31 -3.49 26.36 -4.00
CA ASN A 31 -4.58 25.70 -4.70
C ASN A 31 -4.34 25.84 -6.22
N GLY A 32 -4.22 24.73 -6.93
CA GLY A 32 -4.13 24.69 -8.39
C GLY A 32 -3.79 23.30 -8.88
N ASP A 33 -4.70 22.72 -9.67
CA ASP A 33 -4.52 21.65 -10.66
C ASP A 33 -3.23 20.82 -10.55
N ASP A 34 -3.37 19.57 -10.09
CA ASP A 34 -2.30 18.57 -9.92
C ASP A 34 -1.63 18.23 -11.28
N ALA A 35 -0.71 19.09 -11.67
CA ALA A 35 0.03 19.08 -12.93
C ALA A 35 1.10 17.98 -12.92
N GLY A 36 0.73 16.77 -13.35
CA GLY A 36 1.62 15.81 -14.03
C GLY A 36 2.88 15.30 -13.32
N GLY A 37 3.14 15.68 -12.07
CA GLY A 37 4.34 15.31 -11.31
C GLY A 37 4.24 13.94 -10.64
N VAL A 38 5.40 13.30 -10.43
CA VAL A 38 5.50 12.08 -9.61
C VAL A 38 5.28 12.44 -8.15
N GLN A 39 4.29 11.85 -7.49
CA GLN A 39 4.05 12.03 -6.05
C GLN A 39 4.65 10.87 -5.28
N ILE A 40 5.46 11.17 -4.27
CA ILE A 40 6.11 10.15 -3.42
C ILE A 40 5.54 10.27 -2.01
N THR A 41 5.01 9.17 -1.48
CA THR A 41 4.52 9.06 -0.10
C THR A 41 5.30 7.98 0.62
N CYS A 42 5.93 8.33 1.75
CA CYS A 42 6.61 7.37 2.62
C CYS A 42 5.92 7.32 3.98
N PHE A 43 5.83 6.14 4.58
CA PHE A 43 5.37 5.98 5.96
C PHE A 43 5.90 4.67 6.55
N SER A 44 5.88 4.58 7.88
CA SER A 44 6.29 3.36 8.59
C SER A 44 5.28 3.05 9.67
N GLU A 45 5.04 1.77 9.93
CA GLU A 45 4.11 1.30 10.95
C GLU A 45 4.73 0.16 11.75
N VAL A 46 4.56 0.17 13.06
CA VAL A 46 4.99 -0.92 13.93
C VAL A 46 3.85 -1.94 14.05
N VAL A 47 4.14 -3.20 13.74
CA VAL A 47 3.22 -4.32 13.80
C VAL A 47 3.79 -5.40 14.72
N HIS A 48 2.94 -6.06 15.50
CA HIS A 48 3.33 -7.15 16.42
C HIS A 48 4.47 -6.75 17.38
N ASP A 49 4.45 -5.50 17.87
CA ASP A 49 5.33 -4.89 18.89
C ASP A 49 6.86 -4.94 18.63
N THR A 50 7.29 -5.59 17.55
CA THR A 50 8.70 -5.91 17.28
C THR A 50 9.06 -5.78 15.80
N THR A 51 8.07 -5.70 14.91
CA THR A 51 8.31 -5.62 13.46
C THR A 51 7.89 -4.25 12.95
N THR A 52 8.81 -3.54 12.30
CA THR A 52 8.50 -2.28 11.61
C THR A 52 8.38 -2.53 10.11
N LEU A 53 7.24 -2.12 9.56
CA LEU A 53 6.99 -2.11 8.13
C LEU A 53 7.24 -0.71 7.59
N HIS A 54 8.05 -0.61 6.55
CA HIS A 54 8.33 0.63 5.84
C HIS A 54 7.65 0.58 4.48
N PHE A 55 7.03 1.68 4.10
CA PHE A 55 6.28 1.81 2.87
C PHE A 55 6.76 3.02 2.08
N GLN A 56 6.88 2.84 0.77
CA GLN A 56 7.10 3.93 -0.17
C GLN A 56 6.19 3.74 -1.37
N ILE A 57 5.38 4.76 -1.67
CA ILE A 57 4.43 4.77 -2.78
C ILE A 57 4.84 5.89 -3.73
N MET A 58 5.04 5.57 -5.00
CA MET A 58 5.21 6.56 -6.06
C MET A 58 4.01 6.50 -6.99
N ARG A 59 3.32 7.62 -7.15
CA ARG A 59 2.23 7.80 -8.09
C ARG A 59 2.79 8.27 -9.43
N LEU A 60 2.52 7.49 -10.47
CA LEU A 60 2.71 7.87 -11.87
C LEU A 60 1.34 8.00 -12.56
N PRO A 61 1.23 8.68 -13.72
CA PRO A 61 -0.06 8.98 -14.34
C PRO A 61 -0.98 7.77 -14.64
N LYS A 62 -0.39 6.58 -14.88
CA LYS A 62 -1.12 5.33 -15.20
C LYS A 62 -0.58 4.11 -14.46
N GLN A 63 0.25 4.33 -13.45
CA GLN A 63 0.95 3.28 -12.74
C GLN A 63 1.21 3.71 -11.30
N ILE A 64 1.20 2.74 -10.39
CA ILE A 64 1.66 2.92 -9.02
C ILE A 64 2.87 2.03 -8.82
N TYR A 65 3.94 2.61 -8.29
CA TYR A 65 5.02 1.85 -7.68
C TYR A 65 4.79 1.83 -6.17
N ALA A 66 4.86 0.66 -5.56
CA ALA A 66 4.80 0.49 -4.12
C ALA A 66 5.99 -0.38 -3.68
N TRP A 67 6.64 0.02 -2.60
CA TRP A 67 7.67 -0.74 -1.92
C TRP A 67 7.25 -1.02 -0.48
N ILE A 68 7.49 -2.25 -0.03
CA ILE A 68 7.26 -2.73 1.33
C ILE A 68 8.55 -3.34 1.86
N GLY A 69 9.17 -2.67 2.83
CA GLY A 69 10.28 -3.20 3.62
C GLY A 69 9.81 -3.72 4.97
N CYS A 70 10.39 -4.82 5.44
CA CYS A 70 10.15 -5.36 6.78
C CYS A 70 11.47 -5.45 7.54
N ASN A 71 11.61 -4.71 8.64
CA ASN A 71 12.79 -4.65 9.52
C ASN A 71 14.15 -4.32 8.84
N SER A 72 14.17 -4.18 7.52
CA SER A 72 15.34 -3.95 6.70
C SER A 72 14.91 -3.30 5.38
N GLU A 73 15.66 -2.29 4.96
CA GLU A 73 15.45 -1.52 3.72
C GLU A 73 15.97 -2.27 2.49
N LYS A 74 15.61 -3.54 2.35
CA LYS A 74 15.96 -4.35 1.17
C LYS A 74 14.85 -4.29 0.15
N LEU A 75 15.22 -4.20 -1.13
CA LEU A 75 14.28 -4.12 -2.25
C LEU A 75 13.40 -5.39 -2.38
N GLY A 76 13.89 -6.54 -1.89
CA GLY A 76 13.14 -7.81 -1.90
C GLY A 76 12.81 -8.30 -3.31
N HIS A 77 11.66 -8.96 -3.43
CA HIS A 77 11.13 -9.44 -4.71
C HIS A 77 10.30 -8.35 -5.38
N LEU A 78 10.41 -8.24 -6.70
CA LEU A 78 9.71 -7.25 -7.51
C LEU A 78 8.65 -7.91 -8.41
N TYR A 79 7.42 -7.45 -8.31
CA TYR A 79 6.28 -7.96 -9.05
C TYR A 79 5.68 -6.85 -9.91
N ALA A 80 5.25 -7.20 -11.12
CA ALA A 80 4.42 -6.35 -11.95
C ALA A 80 3.05 -6.99 -12.13
N ALA A 81 2.01 -6.22 -11.86
CA ALA A 81 0.64 -6.61 -12.05
C ALA A 81 -0.09 -5.59 -12.93
N ALA A 82 -0.91 -6.08 -13.85
CA ALA A 82 -1.70 -5.24 -14.76
C ALA A 82 -3.08 -5.85 -15.02
N PRO A 83 -4.12 -5.01 -15.19
CA PRO A 83 -5.43 -5.48 -15.60
C PRO A 83 -5.39 -5.94 -17.07
N THR A 84 -5.91 -7.12 -17.34
CA THR A 84 -6.01 -7.72 -18.68
C THR A 84 -7.47 -8.06 -19.02
N ARG A 85 -7.85 -7.89 -20.30
CA ARG A 85 -9.23 -8.13 -20.74
C ARG A 85 -9.50 -9.63 -20.93
N PRO A 86 -10.73 -10.11 -20.65
CA PRO A 86 -11.93 -9.33 -20.33
C PRO A 86 -12.19 -9.06 -18.84
N SER A 87 -11.41 -9.63 -17.90
CA SER A 87 -11.53 -9.34 -16.45
C SER A 87 -10.38 -9.93 -15.61
N ALA A 88 -9.28 -10.34 -16.24
CA ALA A 88 -8.18 -10.99 -15.57
C ALA A 88 -7.17 -9.97 -15.05
N VAL A 89 -6.36 -10.36 -14.07
CA VAL A 89 -5.17 -9.61 -13.66
C VAL A 89 -3.96 -10.49 -13.91
N SER A 90 -3.08 -10.03 -14.79
CA SER A 90 -1.80 -10.71 -15.05
C SER A 90 -0.76 -10.21 -14.07
N VAL A 91 -0.01 -11.13 -13.46
CA VAL A 91 1.07 -10.82 -12.53
C VAL A 91 2.32 -11.57 -12.97
N THR A 92 3.47 -10.91 -12.94
CA THR A 92 4.76 -11.50 -13.24
C THR A 92 5.79 -11.06 -12.20
N SER A 93 6.76 -11.94 -11.90
CA SER A 93 7.94 -11.58 -11.09
C SER A 93 9.00 -11.00 -12.03
N ILE A 94 9.45 -9.77 -11.76
CA ILE A 94 10.52 -9.11 -12.52
C ILE A 94 11.88 -9.45 -11.92
N LEU A 95 12.00 -9.36 -10.60
CA LEU A 95 13.23 -9.60 -9.88
C LEU A 95 12.93 -10.53 -8.71
N GLY A 96 13.43 -11.77 -8.79
CA GLY A 96 13.21 -12.76 -7.75
C GLY A 96 12.76 -14.11 -8.30
N GLY A 97 13.63 -15.11 -8.14
CA GLY A 97 13.36 -16.53 -8.37
C GLY A 97 12.65 -17.19 -7.18
N THR A 98 12.00 -18.31 -7.50
CA THR A 98 10.92 -19.01 -6.79
C THR A 98 9.63 -18.19 -6.67
N SER A 99 8.52 -18.77 -7.14
CA SER A 99 7.18 -18.17 -7.27
C SER A 99 6.51 -17.94 -5.92
N ASP A 100 7.18 -17.23 -5.03
CA ASP A 100 6.70 -16.95 -3.70
C ASP A 100 5.48 -16.03 -3.84
N ASN A 101 4.33 -16.59 -3.52
CA ASN A 101 3.01 -16.11 -3.94
C ASN A 101 2.47 -14.93 -3.14
N THR A 102 3.15 -14.55 -2.04
CA THR A 102 2.74 -13.43 -1.19
C THR A 102 2.67 -12.12 -1.96
N GLY A 103 3.81 -11.68 -2.53
CA GLY A 103 3.89 -10.42 -3.26
C GLY A 103 3.04 -10.42 -4.53
N SER A 104 2.98 -11.55 -5.24
CA SER A 104 2.15 -11.67 -6.44
C SER A 104 0.65 -11.61 -6.11
N GLY A 105 0.21 -12.18 -4.99
CA GLY A 105 -1.16 -12.10 -4.50
C GLY A 105 -1.56 -10.68 -4.11
N ILE A 106 -0.69 -9.98 -3.37
CA ILE A 106 -0.91 -8.58 -2.98
C ILE A 106 -1.00 -7.71 -4.24
N ALA A 107 -0.02 -7.80 -5.15
CA ALA A 107 -0.01 -7.03 -6.39
C ALA A 107 -1.29 -7.28 -7.21
N ARG A 108 -1.74 -8.54 -7.30
CA ARG A 108 -2.99 -8.90 -7.98
C ARG A 108 -4.20 -8.18 -7.38
N ARG A 109 -4.38 -8.27 -6.05
CA ARG A 109 -5.52 -7.68 -5.35
C ARG A 109 -5.50 -6.16 -5.43
N LEU A 110 -4.32 -5.53 -5.36
CA LEU A 110 -4.19 -4.09 -5.52
C LEU A 110 -4.61 -3.63 -6.92
N VAL A 111 -4.25 -4.35 -7.99
CA VAL A 111 -4.70 -4.03 -9.35
C VAL A 111 -6.21 -4.18 -9.47
N SER A 112 -6.78 -5.25 -8.92
CA SER A 112 -8.25 -5.43 -8.92
C SER A 112 -8.99 -4.31 -8.18
N ARG A 113 -8.37 -3.67 -7.19
CA ARG A 113 -8.97 -2.58 -6.41
C ARG A 113 -8.76 -1.19 -7.01
N THR A 114 -7.59 -0.96 -7.60
CA THR A 114 -7.21 0.36 -8.17
C THR A 114 -7.60 0.49 -9.64
N GLY A 115 -7.63 -0.62 -10.38
CA GLY A 115 -7.73 -0.62 -11.84
C GLY A 115 -6.49 -0.09 -12.56
N LEU A 116 -5.37 0.09 -11.85
CA LEU A 116 -4.12 0.64 -12.38
C LEU A 116 -3.04 -0.43 -12.51
N ASN A 117 -2.01 -0.16 -13.30
CA ASN A 117 -0.80 -0.98 -13.33
C ASN A 117 -0.03 -0.80 -12.03
N ILE A 118 0.44 -1.89 -11.43
CA ILE A 118 1.16 -1.86 -10.16
C ILE A 118 2.50 -2.56 -10.29
N ILE A 119 3.54 -1.88 -9.85
CA ILE A 119 4.85 -2.47 -9.59
C ILE A 119 5.00 -2.53 -8.07
N LEU A 120 5.10 -3.74 -7.52
CA LEU A 120 5.23 -3.97 -6.09
C LEU A 120 6.59 -4.59 -5.80
N ALA A 121 7.40 -3.91 -5.01
CA ALA A 121 8.59 -4.47 -4.39
C ALA A 121 8.24 -4.86 -2.95
N CYS A 122 8.45 -6.12 -2.55
CA CYS A 122 8.17 -6.54 -1.19
C CYS A 122 9.27 -7.44 -0.63
N ASN A 123 9.70 -7.10 0.58
CA ASN A 123 10.65 -7.87 1.38
C ASN A 123 9.98 -8.25 2.72
N ILE A 124 8.99 -9.14 2.67
CA ILE A 124 8.25 -9.60 3.86
C ILE A 124 8.71 -11.03 4.20
N PRO A 125 8.99 -11.36 5.48
CA PRO A 125 9.37 -12.71 5.87
C PRO A 125 8.23 -13.72 5.65
N LYS A 126 8.54 -14.83 4.97
CA LYS A 126 7.58 -15.90 4.61
C LYS A 126 6.98 -16.66 5.79
N ASN A 127 7.53 -16.49 6.99
CA ASN A 127 7.15 -17.29 8.17
C ASN A 127 6.00 -16.66 8.97
N SER A 128 5.43 -15.55 8.52
CA SER A 128 4.45 -14.78 9.29
C SER A 128 3.30 -14.26 8.41
N PRO A 129 2.27 -15.09 8.12
CA PRO A 129 1.13 -14.68 7.29
C PRO A 129 0.36 -13.50 7.88
N MET A 130 0.44 -13.28 9.20
CA MET A 130 -0.18 -12.13 9.86
C MET A 130 0.47 -10.81 9.43
N ILE A 131 1.80 -10.77 9.32
CA ILE A 131 2.54 -9.57 8.89
C ILE A 131 2.26 -9.25 7.41
N GLU A 132 2.13 -10.27 6.57
CA GLU A 132 1.74 -10.10 5.16
C GLU A 132 0.36 -9.45 5.02
N LEU A 133 -0.61 -9.95 5.80
CA LEU A 133 -1.97 -9.44 5.80
C LEU A 133 -2.02 -7.99 6.29
N ASP A 134 -1.28 -7.67 7.35
CA ASP A 134 -1.24 -6.32 7.90
C ASP A 134 -0.51 -5.35 6.95
N ALA A 135 0.56 -5.78 6.30
CA ALA A 135 1.23 -5.00 5.27
C ALA A 135 0.29 -4.64 4.11
N GLU A 136 -0.50 -5.61 3.64
CA GLU A 136 -1.50 -5.35 2.61
C GLU A 136 -2.59 -4.39 3.09
N LYS A 137 -3.13 -4.59 4.29
CA LYS A 137 -4.17 -3.72 4.85
C LYS A 137 -3.70 -2.28 4.97
N LEU A 138 -2.50 -2.04 5.50
CA LEU A 138 -1.92 -0.71 5.66
C LEU A 138 -1.70 -0.03 4.30
N LEU A 139 -1.13 -0.76 3.33
CA LEU A 139 -0.93 -0.23 1.99
C LEU A 139 -2.27 0.13 1.32
N VAL A 140 -3.26 -0.75 1.40
CA VAL A 140 -4.61 -0.50 0.89
C VAL A 140 -5.24 0.73 1.55
N GLN A 141 -5.18 0.84 2.88
CA GLN A 141 -5.74 1.96 3.63
C GLN A 141 -5.07 3.26 3.21
N LYS A 142 -3.74 3.25 3.03
CA LYS A 142 -3.04 4.43 2.54
C LYS A 142 -3.47 4.79 1.12
N LEU A 143 -3.59 3.82 0.21
CA LEU A 143 -4.06 4.05 -1.16
C LEU A 143 -5.51 4.56 -1.22
N LEU A 144 -6.37 4.14 -0.29
CA LEU A 144 -7.72 4.69 -0.10
C LEU A 144 -7.67 6.15 0.34
N ASN A 145 -6.86 6.48 1.35
CA ASN A 145 -6.71 7.84 1.88
C ASN A 145 -6.11 8.81 0.85
N LEU A 146 -5.26 8.30 -0.05
CA LEU A 146 -4.71 9.06 -1.17
C LEU A 146 -5.67 9.18 -2.37
N GLY A 147 -6.85 8.56 -2.30
CA GLY A 147 -7.89 8.62 -3.34
C GLY A 147 -7.66 7.70 -4.55
N TYR A 148 -6.74 6.74 -4.47
CA TYR A 148 -6.42 5.82 -5.59
C TYR A 148 -7.32 4.59 -5.64
N ILE A 149 -7.97 4.24 -4.54
CA ILE A 149 -8.97 3.18 -4.49
C ILE A 149 -10.32 3.87 -4.26
N LYS A 150 -11.28 3.64 -5.17
CA LYS A 150 -12.65 4.11 -4.95
C LYS A 150 -13.32 3.18 -3.94
N PRO A 151 -14.05 3.70 -2.92
CA PRO A 151 -14.91 2.89 -2.09
C PRO A 151 -15.86 2.11 -3.00
N LYS A 152 -16.02 0.81 -2.76
CA LYS A 152 -16.96 -0.01 -3.51
C LYS A 152 -18.35 0.57 -3.27
N SER A 153 -18.89 1.29 -4.25
CA SER A 153 -20.29 1.73 -4.21
C SER A 153 -21.14 0.47 -4.06
N GLN A 154 -21.83 0.33 -2.92
CA GLN A 154 -22.85 -0.71 -2.79
C GLN A 154 -23.86 -0.46 -3.91
N GLY A 155 -23.93 -1.40 -4.86
CA GLY A 155 -24.91 -1.35 -5.94
C GLY A 155 -26.30 -1.31 -5.32
N SER A 156 -27.07 -0.30 -5.70
CA SER A 156 -28.52 -0.26 -5.52
C SER A 156 -29.20 -1.34 -6.35
#